data_AF-A0A414SZP2-F1
#
_entry.id   AF-A0A414SZP2-F1
#
_cell.length_a   1.000
_cell.length_b   1.000
_cell.length_c   1.000
_cell.angle_alpha   90.00
_cell.angle_beta   90.00
_cell.angle_gamma   90.00
#
_symmetry.space_group_name_H-M   'P 1'
#
loop_
_entity.id
_entity.type
_entity.pdbx_description
1 polymer ?
#
loop_
_entity_poly.entity_id
_entity_poly.type
_entity_poly.pdbx_seq_one_letter_code
_entity_poly.pdbx_strand_id
1 'polypeptide(L)'
;MKYFLLETDKKISQLPQIVQLHDKIDVRDIHRESAYKIAHRQLLTVKGDTDTFYPDIISTPVFLLSQGAKRVVEMYEPRTVWRETVLLDRKNEKVSQYFLPIFEEVDCLAENAVFNLNHSLLKEIVLDGKKLRGHAIFRIAGVEKAYIVGNLDVVESMLKRGLRGIGLTELQVIWREKDE
;
A
#
# COMPACT_ATOMS: atom_id res chain seq x y z
N MET A 1 -15.61 13.68 2.83
CA MET A 1 -14.71 12.61 3.29
C MET A 1 -13.32 12.87 2.73
N LYS A 2 -12.26 12.81 3.56
CA LYS A 2 -10.86 12.97 3.11
C LYS A 2 -10.24 11.62 2.74
N TYR A 3 -9.27 11.64 1.83
CA TYR A 3 -8.53 10.46 1.36
C TYR A 3 -7.04 10.77 1.36
N PHE A 4 -6.23 9.75 1.62
CA PHE A 4 -4.79 9.86 1.78
C PHE A 4 -4.09 8.76 0.99
N LEU A 5 -3.02 9.13 0.29
CA LEU A 5 -2.05 8.17 -0.19
C LEU A 5 -1.25 7.64 1.00
N LEU A 6 -1.22 6.32 1.14
CA LEU A 6 -0.46 5.61 2.16
C LEU A 6 0.91 5.22 1.60
N GLU A 7 1.98 5.70 2.22
CA GLU A 7 3.35 5.32 1.89
C GLU A 7 4.13 5.03 3.18
N THR A 8 5.34 4.49 3.06
CA THR A 8 6.30 4.56 4.18
C THR A 8 6.72 6.01 4.41
N ASP A 9 6.89 6.41 5.67
CA ASP A 9 7.38 7.76 5.99
C ASP A 9 8.78 7.98 5.39
N LYS A 10 8.87 8.93 4.46
CA LYS A 10 10.09 9.28 3.71
C LYS A 10 11.19 9.88 4.58
N LYS A 11 10.87 10.30 5.80
CA LYS A 11 11.86 10.78 6.78
C LYS A 11 12.67 9.64 7.39
N ILE A 12 12.22 8.39 7.26
CA ILE A 12 12.93 7.22 7.77
C ILE A 12 14.02 6.84 6.75
N SER A 13 15.27 7.01 7.13
CA SER A 13 16.43 6.68 6.30
C SER A 13 16.83 5.20 6.37
N GLN A 14 16.57 4.53 7.49
CA GLN A 14 17.02 3.15 7.74
C GLN A 14 15.85 2.16 7.68
N LEU A 15 15.45 1.80 6.46
CA LEU A 15 14.39 0.83 6.19
C LEU A 15 14.99 -0.53 5.76
N PRO A 16 14.29 -1.65 5.99
CA PRO A 16 14.72 -2.94 5.47
C PRO A 16 14.70 -2.94 3.94
N GLN A 17 15.82 -3.28 3.31
CA GLN A 17 15.94 -3.34 1.86
C GLN A 17 15.67 -4.76 1.35
N ILE A 18 14.56 -4.97 0.64
CA ILE A 18 14.20 -6.25 0.06
C ILE A 18 15.11 -6.55 -1.15
N VAL A 19 15.83 -7.68 -1.14
CA VAL A 19 16.84 -8.01 -2.16
C VAL A 19 16.30 -8.94 -3.25
N GLN A 20 15.41 -9.87 -2.90
CA GLN A 20 15.01 -11.00 -3.76
C GLN A 20 13.51 -10.98 -4.09
N LEU A 21 12.97 -9.78 -4.36
CA LEU A 21 11.53 -9.66 -4.62
C LEU A 21 11.13 -10.46 -5.88
N HIS A 22 11.82 -10.22 -7.00
CA HIS A 22 11.45 -10.76 -8.32
C HIS A 22 11.55 -12.29 -8.39
N ASP A 23 12.39 -12.91 -7.56
CA ASP A 23 12.51 -14.37 -7.44
C ASP A 23 11.28 -15.03 -6.79
N LYS A 24 10.46 -14.24 -6.07
CA LYS A 24 9.39 -14.74 -5.20
C LYS A 24 8.02 -14.18 -5.55
N ILE A 25 7.96 -12.95 -6.03
CA ILE A 25 6.73 -12.22 -6.30
C ILE A 25 6.89 -11.49 -7.63
N ASP A 26 6.08 -11.87 -8.62
CA ASP A 26 5.84 -11.03 -9.78
C ASP A 26 4.85 -9.93 -9.38
N VAL A 27 5.30 -8.68 -9.39
CA VAL A 27 4.46 -7.54 -8.98
C VAL A 27 3.23 -7.36 -9.86
N ARG A 28 3.26 -7.88 -11.09
CA ARG A 28 2.12 -7.86 -12.02
C ARG A 28 1.02 -8.83 -11.61
N ASP A 29 1.31 -9.79 -10.74
CA ASP A 29 0.30 -10.72 -10.22
C ASP A 29 -0.33 -10.22 -8.89
N ILE A 30 -0.01 -8.99 -8.44
CA ILE A 30 -0.57 -8.38 -7.22
C ILE A 30 -1.94 -7.74 -7.52
N HIS A 31 -2.88 -8.54 -8.01
CA HIS A 31 -4.29 -8.19 -8.19
C HIS A 31 -5.17 -9.44 -8.04
N ARG A 32 -6.48 -9.26 -7.88
CA ARG A 32 -7.40 -10.35 -7.46
C ARG A 32 -7.39 -11.55 -8.40
N GLU A 33 -7.35 -11.31 -9.70
CA GLU A 33 -7.49 -12.32 -10.75
C GLU A 33 -6.27 -13.24 -10.85
N SER A 34 -5.09 -12.79 -10.40
CA SER A 34 -3.82 -13.51 -10.57
C SER A 34 -3.11 -13.81 -9.25
N ALA A 35 -3.63 -13.29 -8.12
CA ALA A 35 -3.05 -13.48 -6.81
C ALA A 35 -2.82 -14.95 -6.45
N TYR A 36 -3.56 -15.91 -7.03
CA TYR A 36 -3.36 -17.35 -6.84
C TYR A 36 -1.98 -17.85 -7.27
N LYS A 37 -1.28 -17.12 -8.15
CA LYS A 37 0.09 -17.42 -8.58
C LYS A 37 1.13 -17.06 -7.51
N ILE A 38 0.78 -16.13 -6.62
CA ILE A 38 1.63 -15.77 -5.48
C ILE A 38 1.41 -16.80 -4.38
N ALA A 39 2.48 -17.47 -3.93
CA ALA A 39 2.38 -18.43 -2.84
C ALA A 39 1.77 -17.81 -1.59
N HIS A 40 0.98 -18.59 -0.84
CA HIS A 40 0.32 -18.14 0.38
C HIS A 40 1.28 -17.56 1.42
N ARG A 41 2.49 -18.09 1.48
CA ARG A 41 3.56 -17.62 2.36
C ARG A 41 4.87 -17.53 1.58
N GLN A 42 5.56 -16.40 1.71
CA GLN A 42 6.80 -16.09 1.04
C GLN A 42 7.88 -15.74 2.06
N LEU A 43 9.13 -16.08 1.76
CA LEU A 43 10.30 -15.65 2.52
C LEU A 43 11.11 -14.70 1.65
N LEU A 44 11.25 -13.45 2.09
CA LEU A 44 12.06 -12.43 1.43
C LEU A 44 13.28 -12.12 2.29
N THR A 45 14.47 -12.24 1.71
CA THR A 45 15.69 -11.78 2.36
C THR A 45 15.75 -10.25 2.31
N VAL A 46 16.06 -9.64 3.44
CA VAL A 46 16.29 -8.19 3.53
C VAL A 46 17.72 -7.89 3.96
N LYS A 47 18.22 -6.73 3.54
CA LYS A 47 19.43 -6.11 4.07
C LYS A 47 19.01 -4.98 5.00
N GLY A 48 19.50 -5.03 6.22
CA GLY A 48 19.40 -3.96 7.19
C GLY A 48 20.72 -3.78 7.92
N ASP A 49 20.82 -2.68 8.65
CA ASP A 49 21.81 -2.44 9.71
C ASP A 49 21.18 -2.60 11.10
N THR A 50 21.99 -2.50 12.15
CA THR A 50 21.56 -2.70 13.54
C THR A 50 20.37 -1.82 13.93
N ASP A 51 20.33 -0.60 13.41
CA ASP A 51 19.31 0.40 13.76
C ASP A 51 18.15 0.43 12.74
N THR A 52 18.04 -0.62 11.89
CA THR A 52 16.98 -0.72 10.88
C THR A 52 15.61 -0.65 11.54
N PHE A 53 14.86 0.36 11.14
CA PHE A 53 13.48 0.56 11.55
C PHE A 53 12.55 -0.22 10.62
N TYR A 54 11.70 -1.07 11.22
CA TYR A 54 10.70 -1.87 10.51
C TYR A 54 9.34 -1.19 10.67
N PRO A 55 8.87 -0.43 9.66
CA PRO A 55 7.64 0.35 9.76
C PRO A 55 6.40 -0.55 9.66
N ASP A 56 5.25 -0.03 10.08
CA ASP A 56 3.97 -0.74 9.93
C ASP A 56 3.48 -0.77 8.46
N ILE A 57 4.01 0.13 7.61
CA ILE A 57 3.81 0.15 6.17
C ILE A 57 5.17 0.21 5.47
N ILE A 58 5.46 -0.78 4.62
CA ILE A 58 6.54 -0.75 3.64
C ILE A 58 5.90 -0.54 2.28
N SER A 59 6.12 0.59 1.60
CA SER A 59 5.46 0.89 0.31
C SER A 59 6.29 0.51 -0.92
N THR A 60 7.58 0.24 -0.73
CA THR A 60 8.54 -0.04 -1.81
C THR A 60 9.47 -1.18 -1.40
N PRO A 61 9.80 -2.13 -2.29
CA PRO A 61 9.32 -2.27 -3.67
C PRO A 61 7.88 -2.81 -3.81
N VAL A 62 7.30 -3.33 -2.73
CA VAL A 62 5.91 -3.80 -2.67
C VAL A 62 5.23 -3.30 -1.41
N PHE A 63 3.90 -3.13 -1.46
CA PHE A 63 3.13 -2.67 -0.32
C PHE A 63 2.94 -3.80 0.71
N LEU A 64 3.66 -3.75 1.82
CA LEU A 64 3.58 -4.71 2.92
C LEU A 64 3.08 -4.03 4.19
N LEU A 65 2.27 -4.77 4.93
CA LEU A 65 1.67 -4.34 6.19
C LEU A 65 2.18 -5.20 7.34
N SER A 66 2.49 -4.59 8.48
CA SER A 66 2.69 -5.33 9.72
C SER A 66 1.41 -6.04 10.15
N GLN A 67 1.51 -6.92 11.14
CA GLN A 67 0.33 -7.53 11.77
C GLN A 67 -0.66 -6.50 12.34
N GLY A 68 -0.17 -5.37 12.87
CA GLY A 68 -1.00 -4.29 13.40
C GLY A 68 -1.77 -3.56 12.30
N ALA A 69 -1.08 -3.20 11.22
CA ALA A 69 -1.69 -2.55 10.06
C ALA A 69 -2.68 -3.47 9.34
N LYS A 70 -2.36 -4.77 9.19
CA LYS A 70 -3.28 -5.78 8.67
C LYS A 70 -4.59 -5.82 9.44
N ARG A 71 -4.54 -5.87 10.78
CA ARG A 71 -5.74 -5.86 11.62
C ARG A 71 -6.59 -4.61 11.41
N VAL A 72 -5.96 -3.47 11.14
CA VAL A 72 -6.71 -2.25 10.81
C VAL A 72 -7.46 -2.43 9.50
N VAL A 73 -6.78 -2.87 8.45
CA VAL A 73 -7.40 -3.12 7.14
C VAL A 73 -8.56 -4.10 7.26
N GLU A 74 -8.42 -5.19 8.02
CA GLU A 74 -9.47 -6.20 8.20
C GLU A 74 -10.76 -5.66 8.83
N MET A 75 -10.70 -4.56 9.60
CA MET A 75 -11.91 -3.93 10.16
C MET A 75 -12.76 -3.21 9.10
N TYR A 76 -12.12 -2.74 8.02
CA TYR A 76 -12.79 -1.94 6.98
C TYR A 76 -12.99 -2.74 5.69
N GLU A 77 -12.04 -3.60 5.34
CA GLU A 77 -12.03 -4.42 4.14
C GLU A 77 -11.81 -5.91 4.51
N PRO A 78 -12.78 -6.56 5.20
CA PRO A 78 -12.63 -7.92 5.73
C PRO A 78 -12.45 -9.00 4.66
N ARG A 79 -12.75 -8.69 3.39
CA ARG A 79 -12.59 -9.58 2.24
C ARG A 79 -11.25 -9.40 1.52
N THR A 80 -10.33 -8.61 2.08
CA THR A 80 -8.98 -8.45 1.53
C THR A 80 -8.29 -9.82 1.48
N VAL A 81 -7.73 -10.16 0.32
CA VAL A 81 -6.91 -11.36 0.18
C VAL A 81 -5.50 -11.04 0.64
N TRP A 82 -4.90 -11.95 1.42
CA TRP A 82 -3.60 -11.74 2.03
C TRP A 82 -2.60 -12.80 1.58
N ARG A 83 -1.36 -12.38 1.32
CA ARG A 83 -0.19 -13.26 1.21
C ARG A 83 0.75 -12.94 2.35
N GLU A 84 1.13 -13.96 3.14
CA GLU A 84 2.06 -13.79 4.23
C GLU A 84 3.48 -13.63 3.68
N THR A 85 4.21 -12.66 4.21
CA THR A 85 5.58 -12.35 3.80
C THR A 85 6.47 -12.29 5.03
N VAL A 86 7.38 -13.24 5.16
CA VAL A 86 8.40 -13.22 6.20
C VAL A 86 9.63 -12.49 5.68
N LEU A 87 10.01 -11.42 6.36
CA LEU A 87 11.27 -10.70 6.10
C LEU A 87 12.37 -11.30 6.97
N LEU A 88 13.42 -11.80 6.33
CA LEU A 88 14.58 -12.41 6.98
C LEU A 88 15.82 -11.54 6.78
N ASP A 89 16.28 -10.94 7.87
CA ASP A 89 17.57 -10.28 7.94
C ASP A 89 18.58 -11.20 8.61
N ARG A 90 19.38 -11.87 7.78
CA ARG A 90 20.37 -12.85 8.27
C ARG A 90 21.53 -12.18 9.00
N LYS A 91 21.91 -10.96 8.60
CA LYS A 91 23.07 -10.25 9.15
C LYS A 91 22.80 -9.83 10.59
N ASN A 92 21.58 -9.36 10.86
CA ASN A 92 21.16 -8.89 12.19
C ASN A 92 20.30 -9.91 12.94
N GLU A 93 20.26 -11.17 12.46
CA GLU A 93 19.48 -12.28 13.05
C GLU A 93 18.01 -11.94 13.34
N LYS A 94 17.40 -11.12 12.48
CA LYS A 94 16.05 -10.60 12.67
C LYS A 94 15.06 -11.23 11.70
N VAL A 95 13.92 -11.64 12.25
CA VAL A 95 12.78 -12.14 11.48
C VAL A 95 11.58 -11.25 11.78
N SER A 96 10.87 -10.83 10.73
CA SER A 96 9.67 -9.99 10.89
C SER A 96 8.57 -10.47 9.97
N GLN A 97 7.35 -10.58 10.51
CA GLN A 97 6.18 -11.02 9.76
C GLN A 97 5.44 -9.80 9.20
N TYR A 98 5.20 -9.84 7.89
CA TYR A 98 4.45 -8.86 7.13
C TYR A 98 3.42 -9.56 6.26
N PHE A 99 2.53 -8.77 5.67
CA PHE A 99 1.46 -9.25 4.82
C PHE A 99 1.33 -8.37 3.59
N LEU A 100 1.29 -9.00 2.42
CA LEU A 100 0.95 -8.37 1.16
C LEU A 100 -0.57 -8.41 0.98
N PRO A 101 -1.27 -7.27 1.08
CA PRO A 101 -2.69 -7.18 0.73
C PRO A 101 -2.87 -7.19 -0.78
N ILE A 102 -3.87 -7.92 -1.25
CA ILE A 102 -4.42 -7.82 -2.59
C ILE A 102 -5.69 -6.98 -2.49
N PHE A 103 -5.51 -5.66 -2.61
CA PHE A 103 -6.61 -4.70 -2.56
C PHE A 103 -7.48 -4.76 -3.81
N GLU A 104 -8.73 -4.30 -3.67
CA GLU A 104 -9.56 -3.98 -4.81
C GLU A 104 -8.96 -2.82 -5.61
N GLU A 105 -9.03 -2.92 -6.93
CA GLU A 105 -8.62 -1.86 -7.83
C GLU A 105 -9.82 -0.97 -8.17
N VAL A 106 -9.67 0.33 -7.95
CA VAL A 106 -10.74 1.31 -8.20
C VAL A 106 -10.26 2.27 -9.27
N ASP A 107 -10.99 2.35 -10.38
CA ASP A 107 -10.81 3.37 -11.41
C ASP A 107 -11.37 4.70 -10.91
N CYS A 108 -10.64 5.40 -10.07
CA CYS A 108 -11.11 6.60 -9.37
C CYS A 108 -10.38 7.89 -9.75
N LEU A 109 -9.53 7.88 -10.79
CA LEU A 109 -8.83 9.09 -11.21
C LEU A 109 -9.82 10.04 -11.92
N ALA A 110 -9.76 11.32 -11.56
CA ALA A 110 -10.44 12.37 -12.28
C ALA A 110 -9.67 12.71 -13.58
N GLU A 111 -10.36 13.27 -14.57
CA GLU A 111 -9.79 13.61 -15.89
C GLU A 111 -8.57 14.55 -15.81
N ASN A 112 -8.48 15.35 -14.75
CA ASN A 112 -7.40 16.30 -14.51
C ASN A 112 -6.19 15.71 -13.76
N ALA A 113 -6.15 14.39 -13.51
CA ALA A 113 -4.97 13.75 -12.95
C ALA A 113 -3.75 13.94 -13.86
N VAL A 114 -2.65 14.45 -13.30
CA VAL A 114 -1.44 14.76 -14.08
C VAL A 114 -0.47 13.60 -13.97
N PHE A 115 -0.07 13.04 -15.11
CA PHE A 115 1.01 12.08 -15.19
C PHE A 115 2.38 12.78 -15.30
N ASN A 116 3.44 12.09 -14.94
CA ASN A 116 4.80 12.51 -15.28
C ASN A 116 5.01 12.48 -16.81
N LEU A 117 6.09 13.09 -17.29
CA LEU A 117 6.36 13.31 -18.72
C LEU A 117 6.37 12.02 -19.57
N ASN A 118 6.70 10.88 -18.96
CA ASN A 118 6.72 9.56 -19.60
C ASN A 118 5.48 8.70 -19.28
N HIS A 119 4.43 9.29 -18.71
CA HIS A 119 3.17 8.64 -18.34
C HIS A 119 3.29 7.41 -17.40
N SER A 120 4.43 7.22 -16.73
CA SER A 120 4.68 6.06 -15.87
C SER A 120 4.27 6.27 -14.40
N LEU A 121 4.15 7.52 -13.94
CA LEU A 121 3.80 7.87 -12.56
C LEU A 121 2.78 8.99 -12.52
N LEU A 122 1.88 8.95 -11.55
CA LEU A 122 1.01 10.09 -11.23
C LEU A 122 1.84 11.15 -10.51
N LYS A 123 1.90 12.34 -11.09
CA LYS A 123 2.51 13.54 -10.52
C LYS A 123 1.53 14.24 -9.57
N GLU A 124 0.26 14.34 -9.97
CA GLU A 124 -0.82 14.86 -9.14
C GLU A 124 -2.00 13.89 -9.20
N ILE A 125 -2.33 13.31 -8.05
CA ILE A 125 -3.44 12.37 -7.90
C ILE A 125 -4.68 13.15 -7.49
N VAL A 126 -5.63 13.26 -8.40
CA VAL A 126 -6.95 13.84 -8.14
C VAL A 126 -8.00 12.75 -8.30
N LEU A 127 -8.82 12.58 -7.27
CA LEU A 127 -9.82 11.50 -7.22
C LEU A 127 -11.22 12.01 -7.56
N ASP A 128 -12.00 11.21 -8.29
CA ASP A 128 -13.43 11.41 -8.49
C ASP A 128 -14.21 10.81 -7.31
N GLY A 129 -14.77 11.69 -6.47
CA GLY A 129 -15.50 11.30 -5.26
C GLY A 129 -16.72 10.41 -5.50
N LYS A 130 -17.37 10.48 -6.68
CA LYS A 130 -18.51 9.59 -7.00
C LYS A 130 -18.06 8.12 -7.00
N LYS A 131 -16.86 7.86 -7.50
CA LYS A 131 -16.27 6.52 -7.63
C LYS A 131 -15.64 5.98 -6.34
N LEU A 132 -15.50 6.81 -5.30
CA LEU A 132 -14.90 6.41 -4.02
C LEU A 132 -15.90 5.83 -3.02
N ARG A 133 -17.21 5.94 -3.29
CA ARG A 133 -18.25 5.55 -2.33
C ARG A 133 -18.17 4.05 -2.03
N GLY A 134 -18.02 3.70 -0.75
CA GLY A 134 -17.96 2.32 -0.29
C GLY A 134 -16.56 1.71 -0.24
N HIS A 135 -15.52 2.44 -0.64
CA HIS A 135 -14.14 1.96 -0.59
C HIS A 135 -13.38 2.65 0.55
N ALA A 136 -12.96 1.89 1.56
CA ALA A 136 -12.25 2.44 2.70
C ALA A 136 -10.74 2.46 2.49
N ILE A 137 -10.19 1.39 1.88
CA ILE A 137 -8.80 1.30 1.45
C ILE A 137 -8.69 0.47 0.17
N PHE A 138 -7.99 0.98 -0.83
CA PHE A 138 -7.97 0.40 -2.16
C PHE A 138 -6.69 0.76 -2.94
N ARG A 139 -6.48 0.09 -4.08
CA ARG A 139 -5.43 0.43 -5.05
C ARG A 139 -6.04 1.23 -6.20
N ILE A 140 -5.35 2.26 -6.68
CA ILE A 140 -5.77 2.98 -7.90
C ILE A 140 -5.58 2.07 -9.12
N ALA A 141 -6.62 1.91 -9.93
CA ALA A 141 -6.59 1.13 -11.16
C ALA A 141 -5.89 1.87 -12.32
N GLY A 142 -5.50 1.13 -13.37
CA GLY A 142 -5.03 1.72 -14.63
C GLY A 142 -3.64 2.36 -14.59
N VAL A 143 -2.88 2.15 -13.51
CA VAL A 143 -1.52 2.68 -13.33
C VAL A 143 -0.54 1.57 -12.93
N GLU A 144 0.69 1.65 -13.44
CA GLU A 144 1.73 0.63 -13.22
C GLU A 144 2.19 0.61 -11.75
N LYS A 145 2.46 1.78 -11.17
CA LYS A 145 2.80 1.89 -9.74
C LYS A 145 1.56 1.62 -8.90
N ALA A 146 1.69 0.76 -7.89
CA ALA A 146 0.65 0.55 -6.89
C ALA A 146 0.52 1.77 -5.96
N TYR A 147 -0.50 2.60 -6.17
CA TYR A 147 -0.89 3.67 -5.26
C TYR A 147 -2.01 3.18 -4.35
N ILE A 148 -1.73 3.06 -3.05
CA ILE A 148 -2.71 2.62 -2.04
C ILE A 148 -3.31 3.84 -1.35
N VAL A 149 -4.63 3.94 -1.40
CA VAL A 149 -5.38 5.07 -0.86
C VAL A 149 -6.25 4.58 0.28
N GLY A 150 -6.20 5.27 1.41
CA GLY A 150 -7.09 5.06 2.56
C GLY A 150 -7.94 6.30 2.83
N ASN A 151 -9.20 6.11 3.23
CA ASN A 151 -10.05 7.19 3.71
C ASN A 151 -9.59 7.66 5.12
N LEU A 152 -10.17 8.77 5.59
CA LEU A 152 -9.85 9.33 6.91
C LEU A 152 -10.07 8.32 8.06
N ASP A 153 -11.14 7.53 8.01
CA ASP A 153 -11.46 6.59 9.08
C ASP A 153 -10.36 5.53 9.23
N VAL A 154 -9.88 4.96 8.13
CA VAL A 154 -8.76 4.00 8.11
C VAL A 154 -7.50 4.64 8.68
N VAL A 155 -7.16 5.84 8.21
CA VAL A 155 -5.96 6.57 8.64
C VAL A 155 -6.00 6.87 10.14
N GLU A 156 -7.11 7.41 10.65
CA GLU A 156 -7.25 7.66 12.08
C GLU A 156 -7.16 6.38 12.90
N SER A 157 -7.73 5.28 12.39
CA SER A 157 -7.69 3.97 13.02
C SER A 157 -6.26 3.44 13.16
N MET A 158 -5.42 3.67 12.15
CA MET A 158 -3.99 3.36 12.17
C MET A 158 -3.25 4.22 13.21
N LEU A 159 -3.46 5.54 13.18
CA LEU A 159 -2.78 6.48 14.08
C LEU A 159 -3.17 6.27 15.55
N LYS A 160 -4.46 6.10 15.85
CA LYS A 160 -4.98 5.84 17.21
C LYS A 160 -4.46 4.53 17.81
N ARG A 161 -4.03 3.58 16.98
CA ARG A 161 -3.41 2.31 17.41
C ARG A 161 -1.90 2.38 17.51
N GLY A 162 -1.30 3.54 17.30
CA GLY A 162 0.14 3.75 17.45
C GLY A 162 0.97 3.07 16.37
N LEU A 163 0.41 2.86 15.17
CA LEU A 163 1.19 2.37 14.02
C LEU A 163 2.23 3.43 13.61
N ARG A 164 3.44 2.98 13.26
CA ARG A 164 4.64 3.81 13.09
C ARG A 164 5.20 3.72 11.68
N GLY A 165 5.88 4.78 11.27
CA GLY A 165 6.52 4.90 9.95
C GLY A 165 5.55 5.00 8.78
N ILE A 166 4.37 5.57 9.04
CA ILE A 166 3.34 5.83 8.04
C ILE A 166 3.54 7.23 7.47
N GLY A 167 3.75 7.32 6.17
CA GLY A 167 3.67 8.55 5.39
C GLY A 167 2.25 8.74 4.86
N LEU A 168 1.70 9.94 5.03
CA LEU A 168 0.35 10.30 4.59
C LEU A 168 0.42 11.53 3.69
N THR A 169 -0.11 11.42 2.48
CA THR A 169 -0.32 12.59 1.60
C THR A 169 -1.80 12.75 1.37
N GLU A 170 -2.39 13.86 1.84
CA GLU A 170 -3.80 14.16 1.57
C GLU A 170 -4.01 14.33 0.06
N LEU A 171 -5.02 13.66 -0.48
CA LEU A 171 -5.36 13.68 -1.89
C LEU A 171 -6.53 14.63 -2.16
N GLN A 172 -6.46 15.35 -3.28
CA GLN A 172 -7.57 16.16 -3.73
C GLN A 172 -8.71 15.25 -4.21
N VAL A 173 -9.94 15.58 -3.84
CA VAL A 173 -11.14 14.87 -4.27
C VAL A 173 -12.14 15.85 -4.85
N ILE A 174 -12.59 15.59 -6.07
CA ILE A 174 -13.62 16.36 -6.75
C ILE A 174 -14.96 15.65 -6.59
N TRP A 175 -15.94 16.35 -6.01
CA TRP A 175 -17.31 15.88 -5.89
C TRP A 175 -18.15 16.62 -6.92
N ARG A 176 -18.25 16.11 -8.15
CA ARG A 176 -19.19 16.68 -9.14
C ARG A 176 -20.60 16.24 -8.75
N GLU A 177 -21.51 17.17 -8.47
CA GLU A 177 -22.96 16.88 -8.52
C GLU A 177 -23.35 16.58 -9.98
N LYS A 178 -24.49 15.93 -10.20
CA LYS A 178 -24.97 15.34 -11.48
C LYS A 178 -24.48 16.06 -12.77
N ASP A 179 -24.06 15.26 -13.75
CA ASP A 179 -24.23 15.66 -15.14
C ASP A 179 -25.74 15.79 -15.35
N GLU A 180 -26.19 16.99 -15.73
CA GLU A 180 -27.58 17.30 -16.07
C GLU A 180 -28.15 16.36 -17.14
#